data_AF-A0A920UPL6-F1
#
_entry.id   AF-A0A920UPL6-F1
#
_cell.length_a   1.000
_cell.length_b   1.000
_cell.length_c   1.000
_cell.angle_alpha   90.00
_cell.angle_beta   90.00
_cell.angle_gamma   90.00
#
_symmetry.space_group_name_H-M   'P 1'
#
loop_
_entity.id
_entity.type
_entity.pdbx_description
1 polymer ?
#
loop_
_entity_poly.entity_id
_entity_poly.type
_entity_poly.pdbx_seq_one_letter_code
_entity_poly.pdbx_strand_id
1 'polypeptide(L)' 'MRTLGIDFGEKRIGLAISDPLGILATPIETLDFFRNGFRNFPKLAETISDHVLRKLLLAFLGLCLVNLVLKLRRLLNLFL' A
#
# COMPACT_ATOMS: atom_id res chain seq x y z
N MET A 1 -12.97 7.85 9.32
CA MET A 1 -12.63 6.84 8.28
C MET A 1 -11.14 6.96 7.99
N ARG A 2 -10.40 5.87 7.82
CA ARG A 2 -8.96 5.94 7.55
C ARG A 2 -8.64 5.58 6.09
N THR A 3 -7.63 6.25 5.55
CA THR A 3 -7.08 6.00 4.21
C THR A 3 -5.68 5.44 4.34
N LEU A 4 -5.36 4.36 3.62
CA LEU A 4 -4.00 3.88 3.48
C LEU A 4 -3.38 4.51 2.23
N GLY A 5 -2.30 5.25 2.41
CA GLY A 5 -1.41 5.70 1.34
C GLY A 5 -0.29 4.68 1.13
N ILE A 6 -0.09 4.29 -0.13
CA ILE A 6 1.03 3.47 -0.56
C ILE A 6 1.87 4.28 -1.53
N ASP A 7 3.12 4.53 -1.15
CA ASP A 7 4.13 5.19 -1.98
C ASP A 7 5.10 4.14 -2.53
N PHE A 8 4.99 3.84 -3.81
CA PHE A 8 5.85 2.87 -4.45
C PHE A 8 7.03 3.54 -5.14
N GLY A 9 8.22 3.27 -4.61
CA GLY A 9 9.49 3.52 -5.27
C GLY A 9 10.14 2.23 -5.79
N GLU A 10 11.13 2.38 -6.66
CA GLU A 10 11.88 1.24 -7.22
C GLU A 10 12.58 0.40 -6.15
N LYS A 11 12.98 1.02 -5.04
CA LYS A 11 13.69 0.33 -3.95
C LYS A 11 12.79 -0.05 -2.78
N ARG A 12 11.77 0.76 -2.48
CA ARG A 12 11.01 0.68 -1.24
C ARG A 12 9.54 1.03 -1.48
N ILE A 13 8.66 0.45 -0.68
CA ILE A 13 7.25 0.80 -0.60
C ILE A 13 6.99 1.44 0.75
N GLY A 14 6.63 2.73 0.77
CA GLY A 14 6.19 3.43 1.96
C GLY A 14 4.70 3.21 2.20
N LEU A 15 4.33 2.94 3.44
CA LEU A 15 2.94 2.84 3.88
C LEU A 15 2.65 3.93 4.92
N ALA A 16 1.54 4.64 4.75
CA ALA A 16 1.08 5.65 5.70
C ALA A 16 -0.45 5.57 5.87
N ILE A 17 -0.94 5.77 7.08
CA ILE A 17 -2.38 5.80 7.35
C ILE A 17 -2.82 7.21 7.74
N SER A 18 -3.97 7.63 7.23
CA SER A 18 -4.57 8.90 7.63
C SER A 18 -5.23 8.79 9.02
N ASP A 19 -5.32 9.91 9.71
CA ASP A 19 -6.22 10.05 10.86
C ASP A 19 -7.71 9.90 10.42
N PRO A 20 -8.65 9.75 11.36
CA PRO A 20 -10.07 9.56 11.05
C PRO A 20 -10.76 10.73 10.32
N LEU A 21 -10.26 11.95 10.47
CA LEU A 21 -10.67 13.18 9.79
C LEU A 21 -9.99 13.31 8.41
N GLY A 22 -8.90 12.59 8.18
CA GLY A 22 -8.16 12.57 6.92
C GLY A 22 -7.22 13.76 6.74
N ILE A 23 -6.81 14.42 7.83
CA ILE A 23 -6.00 15.65 7.78
C ILE A 23 -4.50 15.32 7.82
N LEU A 24 -4.11 14.46 8.76
CA LEU A 24 -2.75 14.00 8.99
C LEU A 24 -2.58 12.59 8.47
N ALA A 25 -1.38 12.29 7.96
CA ALA A 25 -0.96 10.96 7.60
C ALA A 25 0.27 10.57 8.43
N THR A 26 0.23 9.40 9.05
CA THR A 26 1.32 8.87 9.87
C THR A 26 1.95 7.69 9.15
N PRO A 27 3.28 7.64 8.98
CA PRO A 27 3.96 6.48 8.41
C PRO A 27 3.78 5.26 9.33
N ILE A 28 3.49 4.10 8.76
CA ILE A 28 3.30 2.84 9.51
C ILE A 28 4.40 1.84 9.23
N GLU A 29 4.84 1.71 7.98
CA GLU A 29 5.89 0.77 7.60
C GLU A 29 6.58 1.20 6.30
N THR A 30 7.80 0.73 6.10
CA THR A 30 8.49 0.78 4.81
C THR A 30 9.00 -0.60 4.44
N LEU A 31 8.58 -1.12 3.29
CA LEU A 31 8.93 -2.45 2.81
C LEU A 31 10.06 -2.35 1.76
N ASP A 32 11.05 -3.25 1.81
CA ASP A 32 12.11 -3.32 0.80
C ASP A 32 11.61 -4.04 -0.46
N PHE A 33 11.35 -3.30 -1.53
CA PHE A 33 10.85 -3.84 -2.78
C PHE A 33 11.96 -4.35 -3.69
N PHE A 34 13.16 -3.77 -3.60
CA PHE A 34 14.28 -4.20 -4.44
C PHE A 34 14.69 -5.64 -4.15
N ARG A 35 14.76 -6.00 -2.86
CA ARG A 35 15.20 -7.33 -2.43
C ARG A 35 14.08 -8.36 -2.45
N ASN A 36 12.87 -7.96 -2.05
CA ASN A 36 11.78 -8.90 -1.80
C ASN A 36 10.66 -8.82 -2.84
N GLY A 37 10.60 -7.76 -3.64
CA GLY A 37 9.57 -7.54 -4.66
C GLY A 37 8.17 -7.77 -4.11
N PHE A 38 7.40 -8.60 -4.82
CA PHE A 38 6.03 -8.96 -4.45
C PHE A 38 5.92 -9.87 -3.22
N ARG A 39 7.02 -10.40 -2.67
CA ARG A 39 6.98 -11.24 -1.46
C ARG A 39 6.55 -10.47 -0.21
N ASN A 40 6.58 -9.14 -0.25
CA ASN A 40 6.07 -8.31 0.85
C ASN A 40 4.54 -8.15 0.84
N PHE A 41 3.84 -8.61 -0.21
CA PHE A 41 2.39 -8.41 -0.34
C PHE A 41 1.55 -9.11 0.74
N PRO A 42 1.88 -10.32 1.23
CA PRO A 42 1.21 -10.90 2.39
C PRO A 42 1.32 -10.03 3.64
N LYS A 43 2.48 -9.42 3.86
CA LYS A 43 2.70 -8.50 4.99
C LYS A 43 1.90 -7.21 4.83
N LEU A 44 1.86 -6.66 3.61
CA LEU A 44 0.99 -5.53 3.27
C LEU A 44 -0.49 -5.85 3.55
N ALA A 45 -0.94 -7.05 3.21
CA ALA A 45 -2.30 -7.50 3.47
C ALA A 45 -2.62 -7.62 4.97
N GLU A 46 -1.68 -8.12 5.77
CA GLU A 46 -1.78 -8.14 7.23
C GLU A 46 -1.93 -6.72 7.80
N THR A 47 -1.06 -5.79 7.39
CA THR A 47 -1.15 -4.38 7.78
C THR A 47 -2.48 -3.74 7.40
N ILE A 48 -3.02 -4.10 6.22
CA ILE A 48 -4.34 -3.64 5.77
C ILE A 48 -5.45 -4.21 6.65
N SER A 49 -5.39 -5.50 7.01
CA SER A 49 -6.40 -6.20 7.81
C SER A 49 -6.50 -5.66 9.24
N ASP A 50 -5.38 -5.24 9.83
CA ASP A 50 -5.36 -4.68 11.19
C ASP A 50 -6.04 -3.31 11.29
N HIS A 51 -6.28 -2.65 10.14
CA HIS A 51 -6.82 -1.30 10.10
C HIS A 51 -8.19 -1.30 9.40
N VAL A 52 -9.19 -0.63 9.99
CA VAL A 52 -10.49 -0.39 9.34
C VAL A 52 -10.31 0.63 8.21
N LEU A 53 -9.81 0.16 7.07
CA LEU A 53 -9.49 0.94 5.89
C LEU A 53 -10.70 0.99 4.97
N ARG A 54 -11.07 2.21 4.54
CA ARG A 54 -12.17 2.41 3.58
C ARG A 54 -11.68 2.86 2.20
N LYS A 55 -10.44 3.32 2.13
CA LYS A 55 -9.86 3.88 0.90
C LYS A 55 -8.37 3.58 0.83
N LEU A 56 -7.93 3.23 -0.37
CA LEU A 56 -6.53 3.06 -0.72
C LEU A 56 -6.11 4.16 -1.70
N LEU A 57 -4.96 4.78 -1.47
CA LEU A 57 -4.34 5.73 -2.38
C LEU A 57 -2.96 5.20 -2.78
N LEU A 58 -2.68 5.20 -4.08
CA LEU A 58 -1.43 4.69 -4.65
C LEU A 58 -0.69 5.83 -5.34
N ALA A 59 0.53 6.10 -4.90
CA ALA A 59 1.46 7.03 -5.54
C ALA A 59 2.62 6.25 -6.18
N PHE A 60 3.05 6.69 -7.36
CA PHE A 60 4.10 6.03 -8.14
C PHE A 60 4.88 7.04 -8.97
N LEU A 61 6.21 6.87 -9.02
CA LEU A 61 7.10 7.63 -9.88
C LEU A 61 7.85 6.65 -10.81
N GLY A 62 7.25 6.19 -11.92
CA GLY A 62 7.93 5.32 -12.90
C GLY A 62 7.07 4.41 -13.80
N LEU A 63 7.67 3.89 -14.88
CA LEU A 63 7.05 3.16 -16.01
C LEU A 63 6.48 1.75 -15.72
N CYS A 64 6.56 1.22 -14.50
CA CYS A 64 6.18 -0.17 -14.18
C CYS A 64 4.66 -0.30 -13.91
N LEU A 65 3.82 0.08 -14.88
CA LEU A 65 2.41 0.41 -14.65
C LEU A 65 1.42 -0.76 -14.74
N VAL A 66 1.63 -1.74 -15.63
CA VAL A 66 0.52 -2.66 -15.96
C VAL A 66 0.42 -3.84 -14.99
N ASN A 67 1.53 -4.55 -14.75
CA ASN A 67 1.51 -5.78 -13.95
C ASN A 67 1.27 -5.54 -12.46
N LEU A 68 1.72 -4.39 -11.94
CA LEU A 68 1.62 -4.06 -10.52
C LEU A 68 0.20 -3.63 -10.14
N VAL A 69 -0.43 -2.77 -10.96
CA VAL A 69 -1.83 -2.36 -10.76
C VAL A 69 -2.76 -3.57 -10.84
N LEU A 70 -2.54 -4.48 -11.80
CA LEU A 70 -3.33 -5.72 -11.93
C LEU A 70 -3.15 -6.65 -10.72
N LYS A 71 -1.92 -6.80 -10.20
CA LYS A 71 -1.66 -7.60 -8.99
C LYS A 71 -2.24 -6.98 -7.74
N LEU A 72 -2.10 -5.66 -7.56
CA LEU A 72 -2.71 -4.93 -6.45
C LEU A 72 -4.24 -5.04 -6.49
N ARG A 73 -4.86 -4.88 -7.66
CA ARG A 73 -6.31 -5.04 -7.80
C ARG A 73 -6.78 -6.45 -7.42
N ARG A 74 -6.02 -7.49 -7.79
CA ARG A 74 -6.30 -8.87 -7.38
C ARG A 74 -6.17 -9.07 -5.87
N LEU A 75 -5.16 -8.48 -5.26
CA LEU A 75 -4.97 -8.55 -3.81
C LEU A 75 -6.11 -7.83 -3.08
N LEU A 76 -6.45 -6.62 -3.53
CA LEU A 76 -7.45 -5.76 -2.90
C LEU A 76 -8.89 -6.28 -3.07
N ASN A 77 -9.22 -6.90 -4.21
CA ASN A 77 -10.50 -7.60 -4.40
C ASN A 77 -10.62 -8.88 -3.55
N LEU A 78 -9.55 -9.34 -2.89
CA LEU A 78 -9.64 -10.43 -1.92
C LEU A 78 -10.03 -9.91 -0.52
N PHE A 79 -9.94 -8.59 -0.28
CA PHE A 79 -10.17 -7.94 1.02
C PHE A 79 -11.39 -6.99 1.05
N LEU A 80 -12.01 -6.72 -0.10
CA LEU A 80 -13.27 -5.96 -0.27
C LEU A 80 -14.37 -6.88 -0.76
#